data_AF-A0A6B1G5J6-F1
#
_entry.id   AF-A0A6B1G5J6-F1
#
_cell.length_a   1.000
_cell.length_b   1.000
_cell.length_c   1.000
_cell.angle_alpha   90.00
_cell.angle_beta   90.00
_cell.angle_gamma   90.00
#
_symmetry.space_group_name_H-M   'P 1'
#
loop_
_entity.id
_entity.type
_entity.pdbx_description
1 polymer ?
#
loop_
_entity_poly.entity_id
_entity_poly.type
_entity_poly.pdbx_seq_one_letter_code
_entity_poly.pdbx_strand_id
1 'polypeptide(L)'
;RAPYTAETGTPTDWQGTDSARLRLTHPSNLWPDLTVPFWSMPENTEHPTQKPEKLLAKIILASSYPGAVVFDPFLGSGTASVVAKKLGRRFVGIEIEREYCCLAEKRLAMTGKSTTIQGYADGVFWERNTLAEQAGKPARHQAASSSSAQSQLFGHRAES
;
A
#
# COMPACT_ATOMS: atom_id res chain seq x y z
N ARG A 1 14.32 -11.76 -27.19
CA ARG A 1 13.16 -11.71 -28.12
C ARG A 1 11.91 -11.75 -27.24
N ALA A 2 10.95 -10.83 -27.40
CA ALA A 2 9.72 -10.89 -26.60
C ALA A 2 8.98 -12.22 -26.91
N PRO A 3 8.52 -12.98 -25.91
CA PRO A 3 7.96 -14.31 -26.13
C PRO A 3 6.62 -14.31 -26.88
N TYR A 4 5.94 -13.17 -26.92
CA TYR A 4 4.68 -12.99 -27.65
C TYR A 4 4.77 -11.73 -28.52
N THR A 5 4.60 -11.91 -29.83
CA THR A 5 4.44 -10.85 -30.83
C THR A 5 3.07 -11.03 -31.45
N ALA A 6 2.32 -9.93 -31.61
CA ALA A 6 1.18 -9.94 -32.53
C ALA A 6 1.66 -10.31 -33.94
N GLU A 7 0.76 -10.72 -34.84
CA GLU A 7 1.11 -11.09 -36.24
C GLU A 7 1.90 -9.99 -36.97
N THR A 8 1.83 -8.75 -36.49
CA THR A 8 2.55 -7.56 -36.97
C THR A 8 3.96 -7.37 -36.41
N GLY A 9 4.48 -8.30 -35.59
CA GLY A 9 5.83 -8.22 -35.00
C GLY A 9 5.96 -7.24 -33.81
N THR A 10 4.90 -6.53 -33.46
CA THR A 10 4.86 -5.67 -32.26
C THR A 10 4.58 -6.52 -31.02
N PRO A 11 5.37 -6.36 -29.94
CA PRO A 11 5.11 -7.05 -28.68
C PRO A 11 3.75 -6.65 -28.09
N THR A 12 2.91 -7.62 -27.75
CA THR A 12 1.48 -7.41 -27.43
C THR A 12 1.25 -6.63 -26.12
N ASP A 13 2.22 -6.63 -25.21
CA ASP A 13 2.11 -6.03 -23.86
C ASP A 13 3.00 -4.79 -23.64
N TRP A 14 3.56 -4.20 -24.69
CA TRP A 14 4.49 -3.07 -24.55
C TRP A 14 3.77 -1.76 -24.81
N GLN A 15 3.53 -1.00 -23.75
CA GLN A 15 3.15 0.40 -23.87
C GLN A 15 4.43 1.24 -23.94
N GLY A 16 4.69 1.84 -25.09
CA GLY A 16 5.82 2.76 -25.25
C GLY A 16 5.53 4.07 -24.53
N THR A 17 6.21 4.34 -23.42
CA THR A 17 6.34 5.69 -22.87
C THR A 17 7.66 6.29 -23.33
N ASP A 18 7.64 7.56 -23.76
CA ASP A 18 8.72 8.28 -24.48
C ASP A 18 10.10 8.33 -23.79
N SER A 19 10.25 7.82 -22.57
CA SER A 19 11.51 7.90 -21.81
C SER A 19 12.09 6.55 -21.38
N ALA A 20 11.36 5.44 -21.51
CA ALA A 20 11.87 4.09 -21.23
C ALA A 20 10.93 3.02 -21.77
N ARG A 21 11.50 1.93 -22.32
CA ARG A 21 10.74 0.73 -22.69
C ARG A 21 10.38 -0.06 -21.42
N LEU A 22 9.36 0.38 -20.72
CA LEU A 22 8.86 -0.28 -19.52
C LEU A 22 7.67 -1.19 -19.86
N ARG A 23 7.61 -2.34 -19.21
CA ARG A 23 6.44 -3.22 -19.28
C ARG A 23 5.63 -3.04 -18.00
N LEU A 24 4.37 -2.65 -18.14
CA LEU A 24 3.43 -2.72 -17.02
C LEU A 24 3.16 -4.19 -16.72
N THR A 25 3.65 -4.67 -15.57
CA THR A 25 3.36 -6.00 -15.06
C THR A 25 2.43 -5.89 -13.87
N HIS A 26 1.52 -6.86 -13.72
CA HIS A 26 0.78 -7.01 -12.47
C HIS A 26 1.75 -7.22 -11.28
N PRO A 27 1.37 -6.80 -10.06
CA PRO A 27 2.21 -7.02 -8.89
C PRO A 27 2.47 -8.52 -8.68
N SER A 28 3.73 -8.87 -8.40
CA SER A 28 4.14 -10.24 -8.06
C SER A 28 3.50 -10.71 -6.75
N ASN A 29 3.36 -12.03 -6.56
CA ASN A 29 3.01 -12.64 -5.28
C ASN A 29 4.22 -12.82 -4.34
N LEU A 30 5.44 -12.51 -4.80
CA LEU A 30 6.66 -12.46 -4.00
C LEU A 30 7.05 -11.00 -3.75
N TRP A 31 7.11 -10.59 -2.48
CA TRP A 31 7.44 -9.22 -2.05
C TRP A 31 8.77 -9.17 -1.26
N PRO A 32 9.92 -9.12 -1.95
CA PRO A 32 11.23 -9.12 -1.31
C PRO A 32 11.63 -7.76 -0.70
N ASP A 33 10.83 -6.71 -0.95
CA ASP A 33 11.09 -5.33 -0.54
C ASP A 33 10.54 -4.98 0.86
N LEU A 34 10.04 -5.98 1.60
CA LEU A 34 9.48 -5.82 2.93
C LEU A 34 10.55 -6.01 4.00
N THR A 35 10.60 -5.12 4.98
CA THR A 35 11.56 -5.17 6.10
C THR A 35 10.79 -5.16 7.40
N VAL A 36 11.10 -6.11 8.29
CA VAL A 36 10.54 -6.12 9.65
C VAL A 36 11.05 -4.87 10.39
N PRO A 37 10.17 -4.10 11.06
CA PRO A 37 10.57 -2.92 11.81
C PRO A 37 11.69 -3.22 12.80
N PHE A 38 12.70 -2.35 12.84
CA PHE A 38 13.81 -2.40 13.80
C PHE A 38 14.07 -1.00 14.39
N TRP A 39 14.93 -0.92 15.40
CA TRP A 39 15.08 0.26 16.28
C TRP A 39 15.29 1.62 15.60
N SER A 40 15.82 1.66 14.37
CA SER A 40 16.02 2.92 13.63
C SER A 40 14.86 3.31 12.70
N MET A 41 13.80 2.49 12.62
CA MET A 41 12.66 2.74 11.75
C MET A 41 11.59 3.53 12.51
N PRO A 42 11.01 4.61 11.92
CA PRO A 42 10.00 5.43 12.61
C PRO A 42 8.74 4.66 13.03
N GLU A 43 8.41 3.59 12.32
CA GLU A 43 7.26 2.75 12.64
C GLU A 43 7.52 1.76 13.79
N ASN A 44 8.77 1.58 14.23
CA ASN A 44 9.14 0.57 15.22
C ASN A 44 8.47 0.83 16.58
N THR A 45 8.06 -0.25 17.24
CA THR A 45 7.46 -0.21 18.57
C THR A 45 8.05 -1.28 19.48
N GLU A 46 7.56 -1.34 20.72
CA GLU A 46 7.94 -2.34 21.72
C GLU A 46 7.34 -3.73 21.43
N HIS A 47 6.47 -3.85 20.43
CA HIS A 47 5.86 -5.14 20.10
C HIS A 47 6.84 -6.04 19.32
N PRO A 48 7.13 -7.26 19.80
CA PRO A 48 8.23 -8.09 19.29
C PRO A 48 8.02 -8.57 17.84
N THR A 49 6.75 -8.72 17.43
CA THR A 49 6.38 -9.26 16.11
C THR A 49 5.53 -8.29 15.30
N GLN A 50 5.87 -6.98 15.38
CA GLN A 50 5.16 -5.97 14.60
C GLN A 50 5.28 -6.25 13.09
N LYS A 51 4.14 -6.32 12.40
CA LYS A 51 4.11 -6.38 10.93
C LYS A 51 4.47 -5.01 10.33
N PRO A 52 5.23 -4.95 9.21
CA PRO A 52 5.58 -3.69 8.55
C PRO A 52 4.36 -2.98 7.96
N GLU A 53 4.29 -1.66 8.04
CA GLU A 53 3.19 -0.88 7.46
C GLU A 53 3.12 -1.03 5.93
N LYS A 54 4.27 -1.12 5.25
CA LYS A 54 4.34 -1.31 3.79
C LYS A 54 3.61 -2.59 3.35
N LEU A 55 3.72 -3.67 4.12
CA LEU A 55 3.03 -4.94 3.86
C LEU A 55 1.51 -4.74 3.90
N LEU A 56 1.01 -4.17 5.00
CA LEU A 56 -0.43 -3.96 5.19
C LEU A 56 -0.98 -2.97 4.17
N ALA A 57 -0.19 -1.97 3.74
CA ALA A 57 -0.59 -1.02 2.72
C ALA A 57 -0.83 -1.69 1.36
N LYS A 58 0.06 -2.61 0.95
CA LYS A 58 -0.13 -3.38 -0.29
C LYS A 58 -1.43 -4.19 -0.25
N ILE A 59 -1.69 -4.87 0.86
CA ILE A 59 -2.91 -5.68 1.04
C ILE A 59 -4.17 -4.81 1.00
N ILE A 60 -4.21 -3.73 1.79
CA ILE A 60 -5.38 -2.85 1.91
C ILE A 60 -5.68 -2.12 0.59
N LEU A 61 -4.65 -1.62 -0.12
CA LEU A 61 -4.84 -0.96 -1.41
C LEU A 61 -5.36 -1.91 -2.50
N ALA A 62 -4.89 -3.16 -2.50
CA ALA A 62 -5.32 -4.17 -3.46
C ALA A 62 -6.74 -4.70 -3.19
N SER A 63 -7.19 -4.66 -1.93
CA SER A 63 -8.39 -5.39 -1.48
C SER A 63 -9.50 -4.50 -0.93
N SER A 64 -9.37 -3.17 -0.99
CA SER A 64 -10.38 -2.26 -0.44
C SER A 64 -10.43 -0.91 -1.15
N TYR A 65 -11.62 -0.32 -1.11
CA TYR A 65 -11.87 1.06 -1.53
C TYR A 65 -11.67 2.04 -0.36
N PRO A 66 -11.39 3.33 -0.62
CA PRO A 66 -11.46 4.37 0.40
C PRO A 66 -12.80 4.35 1.15
N GLY A 67 -12.77 4.58 2.46
CA GLY A 67 -13.96 4.54 3.33
C GLY A 67 -14.44 3.14 3.75
N ALA A 68 -13.92 2.06 3.14
CA ALA A 68 -14.18 0.69 3.57
C ALA A 68 -13.72 0.43 5.01
N VAL A 69 -14.20 -0.66 5.61
CA VAL A 69 -13.82 -1.09 6.96
C VAL A 69 -12.79 -2.22 6.87
N VAL A 70 -11.66 -2.05 7.55
CA VAL A 70 -10.65 -3.11 7.74
C VAL A 70 -10.85 -3.74 9.12
N PHE A 71 -11.01 -5.06 9.18
CA PHE A 71 -11.16 -5.80 10.44
C PHE A 71 -9.93 -6.68 10.71
N ASP A 72 -9.39 -6.60 11.92
CA ASP A 72 -8.29 -7.44 12.39
C ASP A 72 -8.56 -7.98 13.82
N PRO A 73 -8.87 -9.27 13.99
CA PRO A 73 -9.13 -9.85 15.31
C PRO A 73 -7.87 -10.12 16.14
N PHE A 74 -6.67 -9.91 15.58
CA PHE A 74 -5.37 -10.14 16.24
C PHE A 74 -4.46 -8.93 16.02
N LEU A 75 -4.93 -7.79 16.51
CA LEU A 75 -4.43 -6.48 16.12
C LEU A 75 -2.97 -6.26 16.53
N GLY A 76 -2.50 -6.87 17.63
CA GLY A 76 -1.15 -6.70 18.16
C GLY A 76 -0.84 -5.22 18.38
N SER A 77 0.27 -4.75 17.81
CA SER A 77 0.65 -3.33 17.88
C SER A 77 -0.20 -2.39 17.03
N GLY A 78 -1.27 -2.82 16.37
CA GLY A 78 -2.17 -1.91 15.67
C GLY A 78 -1.84 -1.61 14.22
N THR A 79 -0.89 -2.32 13.58
CA THR A 79 -0.44 -1.97 12.22
C THR A 79 -1.59 -1.93 11.22
N ALA A 80 -2.52 -2.89 11.24
CA ALA A 80 -3.66 -2.92 10.31
C ALA A 80 -4.54 -1.67 10.45
N SER A 81 -4.94 -1.31 11.68
CA SER A 81 -5.72 -0.11 11.97
C SER A 81 -5.00 1.19 11.63
N VAL A 82 -3.71 1.29 11.97
CA VAL A 82 -2.86 2.46 11.65
C VAL A 82 -2.81 2.68 10.15
N VAL A 83 -2.51 1.64 9.37
CA VAL A 83 -2.43 1.73 7.91
C VAL A 83 -3.80 2.00 7.29
N ALA A 84 -4.86 1.36 7.77
CA ALA A 84 -6.22 1.64 7.32
C ALA A 84 -6.56 3.13 7.50
N LYS A 85 -6.29 3.70 8.68
CA LYS A 85 -6.51 5.12 8.97
C LYS A 85 -5.67 6.03 8.06
N LYS A 86 -4.37 5.77 7.90
CA LYS A 86 -3.48 6.54 7.01
C LYS A 86 -3.96 6.55 5.55
N LEU A 87 -4.55 5.44 5.12
CA LEU A 87 -5.09 5.27 3.77
C LEU A 87 -6.56 5.73 3.65
N GLY A 88 -7.17 6.34 4.67
CA GLY A 88 -8.55 6.82 4.60
C GLY A 88 -9.60 5.70 4.62
N ARG A 89 -9.32 4.59 5.31
CA ARG A 89 -10.27 3.53 5.63
C ARG A 89 -10.67 3.61 7.10
N ARG A 90 -11.86 3.10 7.41
CA ARG A 90 -12.29 2.82 8.79
C ARG A 90 -11.67 1.49 9.22
N PHE A 91 -11.61 1.25 10.53
CA PHE A 91 -11.05 0.01 11.05
C PHE A 91 -11.78 -0.45 12.31
N VAL A 92 -11.72 -1.76 12.56
CA VAL A 92 -12.09 -2.40 13.82
C VAL A 92 -10.99 -3.40 14.14
N GLY A 93 -10.43 -3.34 15.33
CA GLY A 93 -9.38 -4.26 15.75
C GLY A 93 -9.65 -4.80 17.14
N ILE A 94 -9.30 -6.07 17.36
CA ILE A 94 -9.40 -6.74 18.66
C ILE A 94 -7.99 -7.16 19.06
N GLU A 95 -7.65 -6.90 20.33
CA GLU A 95 -6.43 -7.37 20.95
C GLU A 95 -6.76 -7.75 22.40
N ILE A 96 -6.19 -8.87 22.84
CA ILE A 96 -6.45 -9.42 24.17
C ILE A 96 -5.52 -8.80 25.21
N GLU A 97 -4.28 -8.48 24.81
CA GLU A 97 -3.28 -7.96 25.73
C GLU A 97 -3.41 -6.45 25.90
N ARG A 98 -3.61 -6.01 27.15
CA ARG A 98 -3.93 -4.62 27.46
C ARG A 98 -2.80 -3.67 27.06
N GLU A 99 -1.56 -4.10 27.23
CA GLU A 99 -0.38 -3.32 26.84
C GLU A 99 -0.36 -3.06 25.33
N TYR A 100 -0.73 -4.05 24.52
CA TYR A 100 -0.80 -3.92 23.07
C TYR A 100 -1.98 -3.08 22.61
N CYS A 101 -3.13 -3.14 23.30
CA CYS A 101 -4.22 -2.19 23.11
C CYS A 101 -3.74 -0.74 23.31
N CYS A 102 -3.06 -0.45 24.43
CA CYS A 102 -2.52 0.87 24.72
C CYS A 102 -1.51 1.33 23.65
N LEU A 103 -0.65 0.41 23.19
CA LEU A 103 0.32 0.69 22.12
C LEU A 103 -0.36 1.02 20.78
N ALA A 104 -1.37 0.24 20.40
CA ALA A 104 -2.15 0.46 19.18
C ALA A 104 -2.85 1.84 19.23
N GLU A 105 -3.50 2.18 20.35
CA GLU A 105 -4.14 3.48 20.57
C GLU A 105 -3.14 4.63 20.48
N LYS A 106 -1.95 4.49 21.09
CA LYS A 106 -0.88 5.49 20.99
C LYS A 106 -0.47 5.72 19.54
N ARG A 107 -0.28 4.66 18.74
CA ARG A 107 0.04 4.81 17.30
C ARG A 107 -1.09 5.48 16.54
N LEU A 108 -2.34 5.08 16.79
CA LEU A 108 -3.53 5.64 16.15
C LEU A 108 -3.70 7.13 16.44
N ALA A 109 -3.40 7.58 17.66
CA ALA A 109 -3.40 8.99 18.02
C ALA A 109 -2.32 9.78 17.24
N MET A 110 -1.15 9.17 17.02
CA MET A 110 -0.04 9.81 16.31
C MET A 110 -0.25 9.93 14.79
N THR A 111 -1.11 9.11 14.19
CA THR A 111 -1.40 9.19 12.73
C THR A 111 -1.95 10.54 12.27
N GLY A 112 -2.58 11.32 13.16
CA GLY A 112 -3.05 12.68 12.83
C GLY A 112 -1.90 13.66 12.51
N LYS A 113 -0.67 13.33 12.93
CA LYS A 113 0.53 14.15 12.68
C LYS A 113 1.24 13.77 11.37
N SER A 114 1.11 12.52 10.93
CA SER A 114 1.72 12.03 9.69
C SER A 114 0.96 10.84 9.14
N THR A 115 0.62 10.91 7.85
CA THR A 115 0.02 9.83 7.07
C THR A 115 1.04 9.04 6.26
N THR A 116 2.33 9.32 6.42
CA THR A 116 3.38 8.66 5.63
C THR A 116 3.46 7.16 5.95
N ILE A 117 3.65 6.38 4.88
CA ILE A 117 3.93 4.94 4.94
C ILE A 117 5.26 4.73 4.23
N GLN A 118 6.17 3.96 4.84
CA GLN A 118 7.50 3.79 4.30
C GLN A 118 7.48 3.23 2.87
N GLY A 119 8.14 3.95 1.97
CA GLY A 119 8.25 3.57 0.56
C GLY A 119 6.93 3.66 -0.21
N TYR A 120 5.91 4.35 0.31
CA TYR A 120 4.67 4.64 -0.42
C TYR A 120 4.49 6.15 -0.53
N ALA A 121 4.54 6.67 -1.75
CA ALA A 121 4.37 8.09 -2.07
C ALA A 121 3.76 8.25 -3.46
N ASP A 122 2.96 9.29 -3.68
CA ASP A 122 2.34 9.61 -4.97
C ASP A 122 1.57 8.45 -5.63
N GLY A 123 0.98 7.58 -4.81
CA GLY A 123 0.19 6.43 -5.26
C GLY A 123 1.03 5.23 -5.72
N VAL A 124 2.36 5.27 -5.58
CA VAL A 124 3.26 4.19 -5.99
C VAL A 124 4.14 3.72 -4.84
N PHE A 125 4.50 2.43 -4.87
CA PHE A 125 5.50 1.87 -3.98
C PHE A 125 6.89 2.02 -4.59
N TRP A 126 7.75 2.71 -3.86
CA TRP A 126 9.15 2.90 -4.23
C TRP A 126 10.03 1.83 -3.59
N GLU A 127 11.07 1.46 -4.33
CA GLU A 127 12.15 0.60 -3.83
C GLU A 127 13.04 1.36 -2.85
N ARG A 128 13.77 0.62 -2.03
CA ARG A 128 14.78 1.21 -1.13
C ARG A 128 15.85 1.92 -1.96
N ASN A 129 16.41 3.00 -1.41
CA ASN A 129 17.46 3.83 -2.05
C ASN A 129 17.07 4.57 -3.34
N THR A 130 15.78 4.70 -3.66
CA THR A 130 15.30 5.47 -4.83
C THR A 130 15.06 6.94 -4.54
N LEU A 131 15.47 7.47 -3.37
CA LEU A 131 15.22 8.86 -2.98
C LEU A 131 15.78 9.88 -3.99
N ALA A 132 16.94 9.59 -4.58
CA ALA A 132 17.53 10.44 -5.63
C ALA A 132 16.64 10.50 -6.89
N GLU A 133 15.97 9.39 -7.22
CA GLU A 133 15.04 9.30 -8.37
C GLU A 133 13.68 9.95 -8.06
N GLN A 134 13.28 9.99 -6.79
CA GLN A 134 12.07 10.67 -6.34
C GLN A 134 12.21 12.20 -6.43
N ALA A 135 13.38 12.74 -6.07
CA ALA A 135 13.65 14.19 -6.06
C ALA A 135 13.57 14.85 -7.45
N GLY A 136 13.70 14.08 -8.53
CA GLY A 136 13.66 14.58 -9.91
C GLY A 136 12.27 14.65 -10.54
N LYS A 137 11.20 14.19 -9.86
CA LYS A 137 9.84 14.17 -10.43
C LYS A 137 8.97 15.28 -9.84
N PRO A 138 8.23 16.05 -10.67
CA PRO A 138 7.26 17.00 -10.15
C PRO A 138 6.18 16.25 -9.35
N ALA A 139 5.83 16.78 -8.17
CA ALA A 139 4.78 16.22 -7.34
C ALA A 139 3.50 16.06 -8.16
N ARG A 140 3.02 14.83 -8.31
CA ARG A 140 1.80 14.56 -9.05
C ARG A 140 0.63 14.90 -8.14
N HIS A 141 0.24 16.17 -8.09
CA HIS A 141 -1.01 16.59 -7.47
C HIS A 141 -2.17 15.87 -8.17
N GLN A 142 -2.64 14.78 -7.58
CA GLN A 142 -3.88 14.15 -8.02
C GLN A 142 -5.05 14.92 -7.41
N ALA A 143 -5.69 15.73 -8.26
CA ALA A 143 -7.12 15.99 -8.11
C ALA A 143 -7.86 14.65 -8.19
N ALA A 144 -8.77 14.43 -7.24
CA ALA A 144 -9.58 13.22 -7.11
C ALA A 144 -10.21 12.81 -8.45
N SER A 145 -9.83 11.64 -8.99
CA SER A 145 -10.58 10.96 -10.07
C SER A 145 -10.13 9.50 -10.23
N SER A 146 -10.36 8.66 -9.22
CA SER A 146 -10.20 7.20 -9.34
C SER A 146 -11.52 6.45 -9.09
N SER A 147 -12.63 6.97 -9.63
CA SER A 147 -13.93 6.30 -9.55
C SER A 147 -14.18 5.29 -10.67
N SER A 148 -13.49 5.37 -11.82
CA SER A 148 -13.85 4.57 -13.00
C SER A 148 -13.01 3.29 -13.20
N ALA A 149 -11.74 3.28 -12.80
CA ALA A 149 -10.88 2.11 -13.00
C ALA A 149 -11.10 1.01 -11.94
N GLN A 150 -11.55 1.38 -10.74
CA GLN A 150 -11.73 0.48 -9.60
C GLN A 150 -13.10 -0.23 -9.60
N SER A 151 -14.10 0.35 -10.27
CA SER A 151 -15.41 -0.27 -10.51
C SER A 151 -15.36 -1.33 -11.62
N GLN A 152 -14.47 -1.18 -12.60
CA GLN A 152 -14.29 -2.16 -13.68
C GLN A 152 -13.64 -3.47 -13.22
N LEU A 153 -12.89 -3.48 -12.11
CA LEU A 153 -12.22 -4.68 -11.58
C LEU A 153 -13.12 -5.57 -10.70
N PHE A 154 -14.19 -5.03 -10.13
CA PHE A 154 -15.09 -5.76 -9.22
C PHE A 154 -16.59 -5.57 -9.54
N GLY A 155 -16.93 -4.93 -10.65
CA GLY A 155 -18.31 -4.66 -11.06
C GLY A 155 -18.99 -5.90 -11.65
N HIS A 156 -19.59 -6.72 -10.77
CA HIS A 156 -20.90 -7.37 -10.96
C HIS A 156 -21.16 -8.33 -9.79
N ARG A 157 -21.82 -7.86 -8.73
CA ARG A 157 -22.67 -8.65 -7.81
C ARG A 157 -23.52 -7.64 -7.03
N ALA A 158 -24.66 -7.29 -7.60
CA ALA A 158 -25.96 -7.90 -7.32
C ALA A 158 -26.61 -7.20 -6.12
N GLU A 159 -27.39 -6.17 -6.44
CA GLU A 159 -28.53 -5.72 -5.65
C GLU A 159 -29.48 -6.91 -5.46
N SER A 160 -29.89 -7.17 -4.23
CA SER A 160 -31.05 -7.98 -3.84
C SER A 160 -31.50 -7.50 -2.46
#